data_AF-A0A3S1GMV7-F1
#
_entry.id   AF-A0A3S1GMV7-F1
#
_cell.length_a   1.000
_cell.length_b   1.000
_cell.length_c   1.000
_cell.angle_alpha   90.00
_cell.angle_beta   90.00
_cell.angle_gamma   90.00
#
_symmetry.space_group_name_H-M   'P 1'
#
loop_
_entity.id
_entity.type
_entity.pdbx_description
1 polymer ?
#
loop_
_entity_poly.entity_id
_entity_poly.type
_entity_poly.pdbx_seq_one_letter_code
_entity_poly.pdbx_strand_id
1 'polypeptide(L)'
;MPDYATLAPSAPWRELRTTRADWDDADPATLESMLVSAHLIRAFEEKVLDLAGQGLVHGPAHSAVGQEGGAVGSAALMRAGDQINGSHRAHHQFLAKSIRYVAPDGLLPAAEFSPAIRDLAQRSLAEILGLAQGFCRGRGGSMHLRWAEAGNLGTNAIVGGGVPLAAGAAWAQKRAGKGDVAFA
;
A
#
# COMPACT_ATOMS: atom_id res chain seq x y z
N MET A 1 16.78 -3.45 -46.72
CA MET A 1 17.47 -2.75 -45.61
C MET A 1 16.38 -2.22 -44.68
N PRO A 2 16.46 -2.43 -43.35
CA PRO A 2 15.48 -1.87 -42.43
C PRO A 2 15.59 -0.34 -42.39
N ASP A 3 14.45 0.33 -42.23
CA ASP A 3 14.35 1.77 -42.01
C ASP A 3 14.30 2.04 -40.51
N TYR A 4 15.01 3.08 -40.05
CA TYR A 4 15.15 3.41 -38.64
C TYR A 4 14.69 4.85 -38.39
N ALA A 5 13.75 5.02 -37.44
CA ALA A 5 13.35 6.32 -36.93
C ALA A 5 13.83 6.48 -35.48
N THR A 6 14.54 7.57 -35.19
CA THR A 6 14.93 7.92 -33.83
C THR A 6 13.77 8.65 -33.15
N LEU A 7 13.20 8.05 -32.11
CA LEU A 7 12.12 8.66 -31.33
C LEU A 7 12.68 9.49 -30.17
N ALA A 8 12.02 10.61 -29.86
CA ALA A 8 12.26 11.39 -28.65
C ALA A 8 11.02 11.31 -27.74
N PRO A 9 11.17 11.31 -26.41
CA PRO A 9 10.03 11.29 -25.50
C PRO A 9 9.21 12.58 -25.61
N SER A 10 7.89 12.46 -25.50
CA SER A 10 6.95 13.59 -25.56
C SER A 10 6.95 14.46 -24.30
N ALA A 11 7.55 13.99 -23.21
CA ALA A 11 7.67 14.68 -21.94
C ALA A 11 9.15 14.81 -21.54
N PRO A 12 9.54 15.87 -20.79
CA PRO A 12 10.90 16.01 -20.29
C PRO A 12 11.23 14.89 -19.31
N TRP A 13 12.38 14.25 -19.51
CA TRP A 13 12.88 13.23 -18.59
C TRP A 13 13.83 13.90 -17.59
N ARG A 14 13.60 13.63 -16.31
CA ARG A 14 14.45 14.09 -15.23
C ARG A 14 14.83 12.90 -14.39
N GLU A 15 16.11 12.81 -14.05
CA GLU A 15 16.59 11.87 -13.07
C GLU A 15 16.50 12.51 -11.68
N LEU A 16 16.00 11.75 -10.71
CA LEU A 16 16.04 12.09 -9.30
C LEU A 16 16.98 11.12 -8.61
N ARG A 17 17.97 11.65 -7.88
CA ARG A 17 18.91 10.87 -7.06
C ARG A 17 18.90 11.44 -5.67
N THR A 18 18.91 10.57 -4.67
CA THR A 18 19.19 10.98 -3.29
C THR A 18 20.68 11.26 -3.14
N THR A 19 20.99 12.29 -2.37
CA THR A 19 22.33 12.75 -2.01
C THR A 19 22.57 12.49 -0.54
N ARG A 20 23.82 12.61 -0.10
CA ARG A 20 24.15 12.48 1.32
C ARG A 20 23.45 13.55 2.17
N ALA A 21 23.31 14.76 1.64
CA ALA A 21 22.61 15.84 2.31
C ALA A 21 21.12 15.51 2.53
N ASP A 22 20.46 14.86 1.57
CA ASP A 22 19.06 14.43 1.75
C ASP A 22 18.92 13.42 2.90
N TRP A 23 19.91 12.53 3.08
CA TRP A 23 19.92 11.58 4.18
C TRP A 23 20.23 12.23 5.53
N ASP A 24 21.11 13.22 5.55
CA ASP A 24 21.48 13.94 6.77
C ASP A 24 20.35 14.91 7.21
N ASP A 25 19.51 15.39 6.29
CA ASP A 25 18.34 16.25 6.55
C ASP A 25 17.04 15.47 6.84
N ALA A 26 17.01 14.17 6.52
CA ALA A 26 15.82 13.34 6.71
C ALA A 26 15.43 13.25 8.19
N ASP A 27 14.15 13.51 8.48
CA ASP A 27 13.59 13.38 9.82
C ASP A 27 13.75 11.93 10.35
N PRO A 28 14.51 11.72 11.44
CA PRO A 28 14.72 10.40 12.01
C PRO A 28 13.43 9.67 12.36
N ALA A 29 12.40 10.38 12.85
CA ALA A 29 11.13 9.77 13.22
C ALA A 29 10.41 9.18 12.01
N THR A 30 10.46 9.88 10.87
CA THR A 30 9.96 9.38 9.59
C THR A 30 10.71 8.11 9.16
N LEU A 31 12.04 8.10 9.23
CA LEU A 31 12.85 6.94 8.84
C LEU A 31 12.61 5.72 9.73
N GLU A 32 12.49 5.92 11.03
CA GLU A 32 12.16 4.89 12.01
C GLU A 32 10.77 4.29 11.72
N SER A 33 9.77 5.14 11.51
CA SER A 33 8.42 4.69 11.18
C SER A 33 8.38 3.91 9.86
N MET A 34 9.15 4.35 8.85
CA MET A 34 9.26 3.64 7.59
C MET A 34 9.90 2.25 7.76
N LEU A 35 10.98 2.17 8.54
CA LEU A 35 11.66 0.91 8.83
C LEU A 35 10.72 -0.09 9.53
N VAL A 36 10.04 0.35 10.59
CA VAL A 36 9.09 -0.50 11.32
C VAL A 36 7.94 -0.95 10.43
N SER A 37 7.38 -0.05 9.63
CA SER A 37 6.29 -0.37 8.70
C SER A 37 6.72 -1.41 7.67
N ALA A 38 7.93 -1.29 7.12
CA ALA A 38 8.46 -2.25 6.16
C ALA A 38 8.64 -3.65 6.78
N HIS A 39 9.18 -3.74 8.00
CA HIS A 39 9.32 -5.01 8.71
C HIS A 39 7.98 -5.63 9.12
N LEU A 40 7.01 -4.82 9.53
CA LEU A 40 5.66 -5.30 9.85
C LEU A 40 4.98 -5.89 8.60
N ILE A 41 5.08 -5.19 7.46
CA ILE A 41 4.53 -5.68 6.20
C ILE A 41 5.23 -6.98 5.76
N ARG A 42 6.56 -7.05 5.86
CA ARG A 42 7.33 -8.28 5.57
C ARG A 42 6.84 -9.45 6.42
N ALA A 43 6.76 -9.25 7.74
CA ALA A 43 6.32 -10.28 8.68
C ALA A 43 4.87 -10.73 8.40
N PHE A 44 3.99 -9.80 8.05
CA PHE A 44 2.62 -10.10 7.63
C PHE A 44 2.60 -10.99 6.37
N GLU A 45 3.35 -10.61 5.34
CA GLU A 45 3.42 -11.34 4.07
C GLU A 45 4.01 -12.75 4.25
N GLU A 46 5.07 -12.88 5.04
CA GLU A 46 5.64 -14.18 5.39
C GLU A 46 4.62 -15.06 6.11
N LYS A 47 3.80 -14.48 7.00
CA LYS A 47 2.73 -15.23 7.66
C LYS A 47 1.63 -15.65 6.70
N VAL A 48 1.26 -14.79 5.74
CA VAL A 48 0.30 -15.16 4.68
C VAL A 48 0.83 -16.32 3.85
N LEU A 49 2.12 -16.32 3.50
CA LEU A 49 2.76 -17.40 2.76
C LEU A 49 2.79 -18.72 3.55
N ASP A 50 3.11 -18.67 4.84
CA ASP A 50 3.04 -19.83 5.73
C ASP A 50 1.62 -20.43 5.78
N LEU A 51 0.60 -19.59 6.00
CA LEU A 51 -0.80 -20.03 6.03
C LEU A 51 -1.28 -20.55 4.66
N ALA A 52 -0.80 -19.97 3.55
CA ALA A 52 -1.06 -20.48 2.21
C ALA A 52 -0.42 -21.85 2.00
N GLY A 53 0.82 -22.05 2.49
CA GLY A 53 1.50 -23.35 2.50
C GLY A 53 0.76 -24.43 3.29
N GLN A 54 -0.02 -24.02 4.31
CA GLN A 54 -0.91 -24.89 5.08
C GLN A 54 -2.30 -25.11 4.42
N GLY A 55 -2.56 -24.50 3.25
CA GLY A 55 -3.85 -24.58 2.56
C GLY A 55 -4.98 -23.77 3.20
N LEU A 56 -4.66 -22.80 4.06
CA LEU A 56 -5.65 -22.00 4.79
C LEU A 56 -6.09 -20.73 4.04
N VAL A 57 -5.35 -20.33 3.01
CA VAL A 57 -5.70 -19.18 2.16
C VAL A 57 -6.57 -19.64 0.99
N HIS A 58 -7.73 -19.01 0.84
CA HIS A 58 -8.63 -19.29 -0.28
C HIS A 58 -8.14 -18.56 -1.54
N GLY A 59 -7.72 -19.33 -2.56
CA GLY A 59 -7.19 -18.78 -3.80
C GLY A 59 -5.71 -18.40 -3.73
N PRO A 60 -5.18 -17.69 -4.75
CA PRO A 60 -3.77 -17.38 -4.83
C PRO A 60 -3.37 -16.27 -3.86
N ALA A 61 -2.29 -16.49 -3.11
CA ALA A 61 -1.62 -15.47 -2.31
C ALA A 61 -0.48 -14.82 -3.12
N HIS A 62 -0.67 -13.57 -3.55
CA HIS A 62 0.34 -12.84 -4.32
C HIS A 62 1.18 -11.95 -3.41
N SER A 63 2.23 -12.53 -2.83
CA SER A 63 3.14 -11.79 -1.98
C SER A 63 3.85 -10.65 -2.71
N ALA A 64 4.05 -9.55 -1.99
CA ALA A 64 4.87 -8.41 -2.39
C ALA A 64 6.18 -8.30 -1.59
N VAL A 65 6.66 -9.42 -1.03
CA VAL A 65 7.97 -9.52 -0.37
C VAL A 65 9.06 -8.92 -1.26
N GLY A 66 9.77 -7.92 -0.74
CA GLY A 66 10.81 -7.18 -1.45
C GLY A 66 10.36 -5.84 -2.05
N GLN A 67 9.08 -5.51 -1.97
CA GLN A 67 8.50 -4.25 -2.50
C GLN A 67 7.99 -3.31 -1.39
N GLU A 68 8.22 -3.65 -0.12
CA GLU A 68 7.67 -2.92 1.03
C GLU A 68 8.14 -1.47 1.06
N GLY A 69 9.41 -1.23 0.76
CA GLY A 69 10.00 0.12 0.75
C GLY A 69 9.29 1.06 -0.21
N GLY A 70 8.87 0.56 -1.38
CA GLY A 70 8.13 1.36 -2.37
C GLY A 70 6.75 1.78 -1.86
N ALA A 71 6.00 0.86 -1.25
CA ALA A 71 4.69 1.19 -0.68
C ALA A 71 4.78 2.09 0.54
N VAL A 72 5.70 1.79 1.47
CA VAL A 72 5.90 2.57 2.68
C VAL A 72 6.36 3.98 2.37
N GLY A 73 7.35 4.14 1.48
CA GLY A 73 7.82 5.46 1.06
C GLY A 73 6.72 6.27 0.36
N SER A 74 5.91 5.64 -0.49
CA SER A 74 4.78 6.31 -1.13
C SER A 74 3.67 6.71 -0.14
N ALA A 75 3.46 5.92 0.92
CA ALA A 75 2.45 6.18 1.94
C ALA A 75 2.92 7.16 3.04
N ALA A 76 4.23 7.38 3.17
CA ALA A 76 4.85 8.15 4.25
C ALA A 76 4.34 9.58 4.37
N LEU A 77 3.78 10.16 3.31
CA LEU A 77 3.22 11.51 3.29
C LEU A 77 1.72 11.57 2.97
N MET A 78 1.05 10.42 2.83
CA MET A 78 -0.39 10.38 2.58
C MET A 78 -1.20 10.88 3.78
N ARG A 79 -2.15 11.77 3.54
CA ARG A 79 -3.15 12.22 4.51
C ARG A 79 -4.25 11.18 4.67
N ALA A 80 -5.04 11.28 5.74
CA ALA A 80 -6.18 10.40 5.96
C ALA A 80 -7.18 10.40 4.79
N GLY A 81 -7.45 11.57 4.19
CA GLY A 81 -8.38 11.74 3.07
C GLY A 81 -7.87 11.25 1.71
N ASP A 82 -6.55 11.06 1.56
CA ASP A 82 -5.98 10.55 0.31
C ASP A 82 -6.40 9.10 0.09
N GLN A 83 -6.65 8.74 -1.17
CA GLN A 83 -7.17 7.44 -1.54
C GLN A 83 -6.13 6.65 -2.32
N ILE A 84 -6.12 5.33 -2.16
CA ILE A 84 -5.24 4.43 -2.89
C ILE A 84 -6.04 3.26 -3.45
N ASN A 85 -5.69 2.84 -4.65
CA ASN A 85 -5.99 1.49 -5.09
C ASN A 85 -4.69 0.73 -5.35
N GLY A 86 -4.81 -0.59 -5.30
CA GLY A 86 -3.66 -1.48 -5.42
C GLY A 86 -3.78 -2.42 -6.60
N SER A 87 -2.63 -2.93 -7.02
CA SER A 87 -2.53 -3.97 -8.05
C SER A 87 -2.98 -5.36 -7.57
N HIS A 88 -2.63 -6.40 -8.33
CA HIS A 88 -2.81 -7.80 -7.96
C HIS A 88 -1.84 -8.25 -6.84
N ARG A 89 -0.78 -7.47 -6.55
CA ARG A 89 0.21 -7.69 -5.49
C ARG A 89 0.15 -6.59 -4.44
N ALA A 90 -1.01 -6.36 -3.84
CA ALA A 90 -1.26 -5.09 -3.16
C ALA A 90 -1.38 -5.16 -1.63
N HIS A 91 -1.05 -6.27 -0.96
CA HIS A 91 -1.10 -6.31 0.50
C HIS A 91 -0.22 -5.22 1.12
N HIS A 92 1.01 -5.06 0.62
CA HIS A 92 1.93 -4.00 1.05
C HIS A 92 1.39 -2.57 0.85
N GLN A 93 0.72 -2.28 -0.26
CA GLN A 93 0.08 -0.98 -0.52
C GLN A 93 -1.09 -0.73 0.44
N PHE A 94 -1.95 -1.74 0.62
CA PHE A 94 -3.08 -1.69 1.56
C PHE A 94 -2.59 -1.45 2.98
N LEU A 95 -1.59 -2.22 3.43
CA LEU A 95 -1.03 -2.14 4.78
C LEU A 95 -0.29 -0.82 5.00
N ALA A 96 0.54 -0.36 4.07
CA ALA A 96 1.27 0.89 4.21
C ALA A 96 0.32 2.09 4.40
N LYS A 97 -0.73 2.19 3.57
CA LYS A 97 -1.76 3.22 3.75
C LYS A 97 -2.51 3.06 5.08
N SER A 98 -2.87 1.83 5.43
CA SER A 98 -3.65 1.54 6.64
C SER A 98 -2.85 1.81 7.92
N ILE A 99 -1.57 1.46 7.95
CA ILE A 99 -0.63 1.78 9.03
C ILE A 99 -0.55 3.30 9.20
N ARG A 100 -0.35 4.04 8.10
CA ARG A 100 -0.33 5.51 8.15
C ARG A 100 -1.64 6.09 8.70
N TYR A 101 -2.77 5.46 8.38
CA TYR A 101 -4.07 5.90 8.87
C TYR A 101 -4.27 5.67 10.37
N VAL A 102 -3.88 4.49 10.89
CA VAL A 102 -4.10 4.13 12.31
C VAL A 102 -2.98 4.58 13.25
N ALA A 103 -1.80 4.89 12.71
CA ALA A 103 -0.63 5.40 13.43
C ALA A 103 -0.10 6.67 12.74
N PRO A 104 -0.86 7.78 12.78
CA PRO A 104 -0.49 9.01 12.07
C PRO A 104 0.80 9.66 12.60
N ASP A 105 1.14 9.42 13.87
CA ASP A 105 2.35 9.90 14.54
C ASP A 105 3.57 8.99 14.30
N GLY A 106 3.41 7.94 13.50
CA GLY A 106 4.46 6.99 13.17
C GLY A 106 4.59 5.81 14.15
N LEU A 107 5.57 4.96 13.89
CA LEU A 107 5.92 3.79 14.69
C LEU A 107 7.37 3.86 15.13
N LEU A 108 7.67 3.30 16.31
CA LEU A 108 9.02 3.27 16.88
C LEU A 108 9.53 1.83 17.02
N PRO A 109 10.79 1.51 16.66
CA PRO A 109 11.30 0.13 16.63
C PRO A 109 11.19 -0.66 17.95
N ALA A 110 11.34 0.00 19.09
CA ALA A 110 11.31 -0.63 20.42
C ALA A 110 9.94 -0.50 21.12
N ALA A 111 8.98 0.17 20.50
CA ALA A 111 7.65 0.35 21.09
C ALA A 111 6.76 -0.87 20.82
N GLU A 112 5.87 -1.17 21.77
CA GLU A 112 4.84 -2.17 21.51
C GLU A 112 3.84 -1.68 20.45
N PHE A 113 3.39 -2.59 19.60
CA PHE A 113 2.30 -2.28 18.67
C PHE A 113 1.00 -1.99 19.43
N SER A 114 0.42 -0.83 19.12
CA SER A 114 -0.86 -0.40 19.67
C SER A 114 -1.98 -1.38 19.32
N PRO A 115 -3.10 -1.37 20.07
CA PRO A 115 -4.28 -2.18 19.73
C PRO A 115 -4.77 -1.96 18.30
N ALA A 116 -4.66 -0.74 17.76
CA ALA A 116 -5.08 -0.43 16.40
C ALA A 116 -4.21 -1.11 15.33
N ILE A 117 -2.89 -1.17 15.52
CA ILE A 117 -1.98 -1.89 14.62
C ILE A 117 -2.24 -3.40 14.68
N ARG A 118 -2.47 -3.94 15.88
CA ARG A 118 -2.80 -5.36 16.07
C ARG A 118 -4.14 -5.72 15.42
N ASP A 119 -5.16 -4.87 15.59
CA ASP A 119 -6.46 -5.04 14.95
C ASP A 119 -6.35 -4.99 13.42
N LEU A 120 -5.59 -4.04 12.88
CA LEU A 120 -5.30 -3.96 11.44
C LEU A 120 -4.71 -5.28 10.92
N ALA A 121 -3.64 -5.77 11.55
CA ALA A 121 -3.00 -7.03 11.14
C ALA A 121 -3.98 -8.22 11.24
N GLN A 122 -4.74 -8.32 12.32
CA GLN A 122 -5.71 -9.40 12.52
C GLN A 122 -6.84 -9.36 11.48
N ARG A 123 -7.43 -8.19 11.23
CA ARG A 123 -8.54 -8.03 10.27
C ARG A 123 -8.07 -8.23 8.83
N SER A 124 -6.85 -7.79 8.50
CA SER A 124 -6.24 -8.07 7.20
C SER A 124 -6.05 -9.56 6.98
N LEU A 125 -5.47 -10.29 7.95
CA LEU A 125 -5.33 -11.74 7.87
C LEU A 125 -6.71 -12.43 7.80
N ALA A 126 -7.66 -12.00 8.62
CA ALA A 126 -9.02 -12.54 8.60
C ALA A 126 -9.69 -12.36 7.23
N GLU A 127 -9.51 -11.21 6.58
CA GLU A 127 -10.02 -10.98 5.23
C GLU A 127 -9.40 -11.93 4.21
N ILE A 128 -8.07 -12.09 4.25
CA ILE A 128 -7.33 -13.01 3.36
C ILE A 128 -7.75 -14.46 3.56
N LEU A 129 -8.00 -14.87 4.80
CA LEU A 129 -8.44 -16.22 5.16
C LEU A 129 -9.93 -16.48 4.88
N GLY A 130 -10.70 -15.46 4.46
CA GLY A 130 -12.14 -15.60 4.20
C GLY A 130 -13.00 -15.60 5.46
N LEU A 131 -12.50 -15.04 6.56
CA LEU A 131 -13.18 -14.99 7.86
C LEU A 131 -14.06 -13.73 7.99
N ALA A 132 -15.16 -13.86 8.73
CA ALA A 132 -16.14 -12.78 8.90
C ALA A 132 -15.61 -11.52 9.60
N GLN A 133 -14.49 -11.62 10.32
CA GLN A 133 -13.82 -10.49 10.99
C GLN A 133 -13.11 -9.54 9.99
N GLY A 134 -12.87 -9.99 8.76
CA GLY A 134 -12.22 -9.17 7.73
C GLY A 134 -13.00 -7.91 7.36
N PHE A 135 -12.32 -6.94 6.74
CA PHE A 135 -12.89 -5.65 6.35
C PHE A 135 -14.13 -5.75 5.44
N CYS A 136 -14.18 -6.78 4.61
CA CYS A 136 -15.28 -7.11 3.71
C CYS A 136 -15.95 -8.43 4.09
N ARG A 137 -15.86 -8.82 5.37
CA ARG A 137 -16.39 -10.10 5.91
C ARG A 137 -15.82 -11.32 5.20
N GLY A 138 -14.54 -11.26 4.78
CA GLY A 138 -13.84 -12.36 4.11
C GLY A 138 -14.21 -12.54 2.64
N ARG A 139 -15.03 -11.66 2.06
CA ARG A 139 -15.47 -11.78 0.66
C ARG A 139 -14.45 -11.26 -0.35
N GLY A 140 -13.57 -10.36 0.07
CA GLY A 140 -12.52 -9.81 -0.78
C GLY A 140 -11.33 -10.76 -0.91
N GLY A 141 -11.05 -11.55 0.12
CA GLY A 141 -9.93 -12.49 0.13
C GLY A 141 -8.58 -11.80 -0.05
N SER A 142 -7.59 -12.54 -0.55
CA SER A 142 -6.25 -12.00 -0.84
C SER A 142 -6.25 -10.91 -1.92
N MET A 143 -7.20 -10.95 -2.86
CA MET A 143 -7.14 -10.16 -4.10
C MET A 143 -7.91 -8.84 -4.06
N HIS A 144 -8.83 -8.66 -3.12
CA HIS A 144 -9.75 -7.50 -3.08
C HIS A 144 -9.84 -6.85 -1.69
N LEU A 145 -8.68 -6.64 -1.05
CA LEU A 145 -8.60 -5.90 0.20
C LEU A 145 -9.11 -4.48 0.00
N ARG A 146 -10.04 -4.06 0.85
CA ARG A 146 -10.68 -2.74 0.81
C ARG A 146 -10.94 -2.25 2.24
N TRP A 147 -10.70 -0.97 2.47
CA TRP A 147 -11.05 -0.32 3.73
C TRP A 147 -11.33 1.16 3.47
N ALA A 148 -12.60 1.53 3.42
CA ALA A 148 -13.03 2.85 2.96
C ALA A 148 -12.57 3.98 3.88
N GLU A 149 -12.60 3.74 5.17
CA GLU A 149 -12.25 4.69 6.22
C GLU A 149 -10.77 5.08 6.14
N ALA A 150 -9.91 4.12 5.81
CA ALA A 150 -8.48 4.35 5.57
C ALA A 150 -8.16 4.76 4.12
N GLY A 151 -9.15 5.04 3.28
CA GLY A 151 -8.93 5.45 1.88
C GLY A 151 -8.47 4.33 0.93
N ASN A 152 -8.54 3.07 1.35
CA ASN A 152 -8.26 1.92 0.48
C ASN A 152 -9.50 1.60 -0.36
N LEU A 153 -9.50 2.04 -1.63
CA LEU A 153 -10.62 1.90 -2.56
C LEU A 153 -10.89 0.43 -2.93
N GLY A 154 -9.85 -0.40 -2.93
CA GLY A 154 -9.89 -1.80 -3.29
C GLY A 154 -8.67 -2.20 -4.11
N THR A 155 -8.14 -3.39 -3.88
CA THR A 155 -7.12 -4.00 -4.73
C THR A 155 -7.75 -4.70 -5.93
N ASN A 156 -7.06 -4.72 -7.07
CA ASN A 156 -7.60 -5.23 -8.32
C ASN A 156 -6.72 -6.33 -8.94
N ALA A 157 -7.32 -7.49 -9.20
CA ALA A 157 -6.68 -8.61 -9.88
C ALA A 157 -6.44 -8.34 -11.37
N ILE A 158 -7.22 -7.46 -11.99
CA ILE A 158 -7.10 -7.10 -13.40
C ILE A 158 -5.98 -6.06 -13.57
N VAL A 159 -4.95 -6.43 -14.33
CA VAL A 159 -3.83 -5.56 -14.66
C VAL A 159 -4.34 -4.28 -15.33
N GLY A 160 -3.93 -3.13 -14.80
CA GLY A 160 -4.38 -1.81 -15.28
C GLY A 160 -5.79 -1.41 -14.83
N GLY A 161 -6.58 -2.31 -14.24
CA GLY A 161 -7.96 -2.03 -13.83
C GLY A 161 -8.10 -1.00 -12.71
N GLY A 162 -7.06 -0.78 -11.92
CA GLY A 162 -7.01 0.26 -10.89
C GLY A 162 -6.90 1.68 -11.46
N VAL A 163 -6.13 1.88 -12.52
CA VAL A 163 -5.83 3.22 -13.08
C VAL A 163 -7.09 4.06 -13.35
N PRO A 164 -8.12 3.58 -14.06
CA PRO A 164 -9.33 4.37 -14.30
C PRO A 164 -10.14 4.64 -13.01
N LEU A 165 -10.10 3.75 -12.02
CA LEU A 165 -10.76 3.95 -10.74
C LEU A 165 -10.11 5.09 -9.94
N ALA A 166 -8.78 5.14 -9.92
CA ALA A 166 -8.05 6.23 -9.26
C ALA A 166 -8.27 7.57 -9.98
N ALA A 167 -8.31 7.57 -11.32
CA ALA A 167 -8.65 8.78 -12.08
C ALA A 167 -10.06 9.29 -11.74
N GLY A 168 -11.05 8.41 -11.62
CA GLY A 168 -12.40 8.75 -11.18
C GLY A 168 -12.44 9.28 -9.75
N ALA A 169 -11.71 8.65 -8.84
CA ALA A 169 -11.56 9.11 -7.45
C ALA A 169 -10.93 10.51 -7.38
N ALA A 170 -9.81 10.74 -8.10
CA ALA A 170 -9.16 12.05 -8.18
C ALA A 170 -10.10 13.13 -8.74
N TRP A 171 -10.90 12.79 -9.76
CA TRP A 171 -11.91 13.70 -10.31
C TRP A 171 -12.97 14.08 -9.28
N ALA A 172 -13.46 13.12 -8.50
CA ALA A 172 -14.40 13.37 -7.42
C ALA A 172 -13.79 14.26 -6.32
N GLN A 173 -12.55 13.99 -5.91
CA GLN A 173 -11.83 14.79 -4.91
C GLN A 173 -11.61 16.23 -5.38
N LYS A 174 -11.23 16.41 -6.65
CA LYS A 174 -11.11 17.74 -7.26
C LYS A 174 -12.42 18.51 -7.20
N ARG A 175 -13.56 17.85 -7.48
CA ARG A 175 -14.90 18.47 -7.40
C ARG A 175 -15.35 18.76 -5.98
N ALA A 176 -14.90 17.97 -5.02
CA ALA A 176 -15.20 18.19 -3.60
C ALA A 176 -14.39 19.34 -2.96
N GLY A 177 -13.33 19.81 -3.63
CA GLY A 177 -12.52 20.95 -3.15
C GLY A 177 -11.69 20.67 -1.89
N LYS A 178 -11.50 19.40 -1.52
CA LYS A 178 -10.79 19.00 -0.29
C LYS A 178 -9.26 19.00 -0.42
N GLY A 179 -8.78 19.01 -1.67
CA GLY A 179 -7.34 18.92 -1.97
C GLY A 179 -6.75 17.52 -1.77
N ASP A 180 -7.56 16.50 -1.42
CA ASP A 180 -7.17 15.09 -1.35
C ASP A 180 -6.75 14.54 -2.72
N VAL A 181 -5.80 13.59 -2.73
CA VAL A 181 -5.29 12.96 -3.96
C VAL A 181 -5.61 11.46 -4.02
N ALA A 182 -5.53 10.88 -5.22
CA ALA A 182 -5.69 9.44 -5.42
C ALA A 182 -4.44 8.83 -6.05
N PHE A 183 -4.00 7.69 -5.53
CA PHE A 183 -2.83 6.93 -5.95
C PHE A 183 -3.25 5.62 -6.65
N ALA A 184 -2.47 5.20 -7.65
CA ALA A 184 -2.61 3.94 -8.40
C ALA A 184 -1.26 3.32 -8.76
#